data_AF-A0A9N8WV19-F1
#
_entry.id   AF-A0A9N8WV19-F1
#
_cell.length_a   1.000
_cell.length_b   1.000
_cell.length_c   1.000
_cell.angle_alpha   90.00
_cell.angle_beta   90.00
_cell.angle_gamma   90.00
#
_symmetry.space_group_name_H-M   'P 1'
#
loop_
_entity.id
_entity.type
_entity.pdbx_description
1 polymer ?
#
loop_
_entity_poly.entity_id
_entity_poly.type
_entity_poly.pdbx_seq_one_letter_code
_entity_poly.pdbx_strand_id
1 'polypeptide(L)' 'MQNDQGVMVDLYVPRKCSATNRLITSKDHASVQINVGNVDAQGRYTGTFSTYALCGFIRGQGESDDSLNRLATSDGLLKK' A
#
# COMPACT_ATOMS: atom_id res chain seq x y z
N MET A 1 12.44 -15.79 3.05
CA MET A 1 13.42 -16.87 2.89
C MET A 1 12.90 -18.08 3.64
N GLN A 2 12.88 -19.24 2.99
CA GLN A 2 12.56 -20.52 3.62
C GLN A 2 13.83 -21.36 3.66
N ASN A 3 14.04 -22.12 4.74
CA ASN A 3 15.11 -23.11 4.79
C ASN A 3 14.67 -24.42 4.08
N ASP A 4 15.57 -25.39 4.01
CA ASP A 4 15.33 -26.69 3.35
C ASP A 4 14.22 -27.53 4.02
N GLN A 5 13.78 -27.14 5.22
CA GLN A 5 12.66 -27.75 5.96
C GLN A 5 11.32 -27.02 5.71
N GLY A 6 11.31 -26.01 4.83
CA GLY A 6 10.12 -25.20 4.53
C GLY A 6 9.76 -24.15 5.58
N VAL A 7 10.61 -23.94 6.59
CA VAL A 7 10.37 -22.98 7.68
C VAL A 7 10.82 -21.59 7.24
N MET A 8 9.96 -20.59 7.45
CA MET A 8 10.31 -19.18 7.22
C MET A 8 11.36 -18.73 8.25
N VAL A 9 12.56 -18.38 7.78
CA VAL A 9 13.69 -17.97 8.63
C VAL A 9 13.86 -16.46 8.73
N ASP A 10 13.11 -15.68 7.95
CA ASP A 10 13.18 -14.22 7.99
C ASP A 10 12.54 -13.67 9.27
N LEU A 11 13.28 -12.83 9.99
CA LEU A 11 12.78 -12.14 11.18
C LEU A 11 11.70 -11.10 10.86
N TYR A 12 11.73 -10.53 9.66
CA TYR A 12 10.80 -9.51 9.21
C TYR A 12 10.69 -9.52 7.69
N VAL A 13 9.46 -9.46 7.19
CA VAL A 13 9.17 -9.28 5.77
C VAL A 13 8.81 -7.81 5.53
N PRO A 14 9.64 -7.05 4.80
CA PRO A 14 9.36 -5.65 4.53
C PRO A 14 8.09 -5.43 3.73
N ARG A 15 7.42 -4.31 4.03
CA ARG A 15 6.30 -3.82 3.24
C ARG A 15 6.76 -3.54 1.81
N LYS A 16 5.86 -3.73 0.85
CA LYS A 16 6.06 -3.36 -0.55
C LYS A 16 5.20 -2.15 -0.91
N CYS A 17 5.74 -1.27 -1.73
CA CYS A 17 5.00 -0.15 -2.30
C CYS A 17 3.89 -0.70 -3.19
N SER A 18 2.64 -0.31 -2.92
CA SER A 18 1.47 -0.72 -3.71
C SER A 18 1.55 -0.25 -5.16
N ALA A 19 2.24 0.87 -5.43
CA ALA A 19 2.33 1.44 -6.77
C ALA A 19 3.41 0.79 -7.64
N THR A 20 4.58 0.49 -7.05
CA THR A 20 5.80 0.09 -7.81
C THR A 20 6.32 -1.30 -7.45
N ASN A 21 5.72 -1.97 -6.46
CA ASN A 21 6.20 -3.25 -5.90
C ASN A 21 7.62 -3.20 -5.32
N ARG A 22 8.22 -2.01 -5.18
CA ARG A 22 9.52 -1.82 -4.53
C ARG A 22 9.42 -2.12 -3.04
N LEU A 23 10.45 -2.72 -2.46
CA LEU A 23 10.56 -2.86 -1.01
C LEU A 23 10.66 -1.48 -0.34
N ILE A 24 9.87 -1.28 0.71
CA ILE A 24 10.00 -0.13 1.61
C ILE A 24 11.06 -0.48 2.64
N THR A 25 12.21 0.18 2.55
CA THR A 25 13.36 -0.08 3.43
C THR A 25 13.17 0.59 4.78
N SER A 26 13.97 0.16 5.78
CA SER A 26 13.93 0.73 7.14
C SER A 26 14.33 2.21 7.23
N LYS A 27 15.03 2.73 6.22
CA LYS A 27 15.48 4.13 6.13
C LYS A 27 14.58 5.00 5.26
N ASP A 28 13.54 4.43 4.65
CA ASP A 28 12.55 5.20 3.91
C ASP A 28 11.54 5.86 4.86
N HIS A 29 12.00 6.90 5.56
CA HIS A 29 11.19 7.70 6.48
C HIS A 29 10.17 8.58 5.76
N ALA A 30 10.30 8.74 4.43
CA ALA A 30 9.33 9.44 3.60
C ALA A 30 8.18 8.52 3.13
N SER A 31 8.28 7.20 3.37
CA SER A 31 7.20 6.26 3.09
C SER A 31 5.99 6.53 3.96
N VAL A 32 4.80 6.30 3.39
CA VAL A 32 3.53 6.45 4.11
C VAL A 32 2.65 5.23 3.91
N GLN A 33 1.74 5.05 4.86
CA GLN A 33 0.65 4.10 4.76
C GLN A 33 -0.66 4.85 4.91
N ILE A 34 -1.55 4.69 3.93
CA ILE A 34 -2.84 5.37 3.87
C ILE A 34 -3.91 4.29 3.98
N ASN A 35 -4.84 4.47 4.91
CA ASN A 35 -6.03 3.62 5.02
C ASN A 35 -7.22 4.40 4.48
N VAL A 36 -7.88 3.86 3.47
CA VAL A 36 -9.11 4.40 2.88
C VAL A 36 -10.27 3.60 3.44
N GLY A 37 -11.16 4.26 4.19
CA GLY A 37 -12.30 3.59 4.81
C GLY A 37 -13.35 3.19 3.78
N ASN A 38 -13.80 1.94 3.83
CA ASN A 38 -14.87 1.45 2.98
C ASN A 38 -16.22 1.96 3.49
N VAL A 39 -17.05 2.45 2.58
CA VAL A 39 -18.37 3.00 2.88
C VAL A 39 -19.49 2.14 2.30
N ASP A 40 -20.62 2.09 2.99
CA ASP A 40 -21.84 1.46 2.50
C ASP A 40 -22.56 2.34 1.46
N ALA A 41 -23.68 1.85 0.92
CA ALA A 41 -24.48 2.57 -0.07
C ALA A 41 -25.08 3.89 0.47
N GLN A 42 -25.14 4.07 1.79
CA GLN A 42 -25.59 5.28 2.47
C GLN A 42 -24.42 6.22 2.81
N GLY A 43 -23.20 5.89 2.39
CA GLY A 43 -22.00 6.67 2.64
C GLY A 43 -21.46 6.53 4.07
N ARG A 44 -21.90 5.52 4.83
CA ARG A 44 -21.45 5.31 6.22
C ARG A 44 -20.25 4.39 6.25
N TYR A 45 -19.29 4.71 7.11
CA TYR A 45 -18.11 3.89 7.31
C TYR A 45 -18.47 2.49 7.86
N THR A 46 -17.94 1.46 7.23
CA THR A 46 -18.25 0.05 7.53
C THR A 46 -17.34 -0.58 8.59
N GLY A 47 -16.32 0.13 9.06
CA GLY A 47 -15.30 -0.40 9.96
C GLY A 47 -14.14 -1.12 9.24
N THR A 48 -14.24 -1.33 7.94
CA THR A 48 -13.18 -1.93 7.11
C THR A 48 -12.48 -0.87 6.26
N PHE A 49 -11.22 -1.11 5.88
CA PHE A 49 -10.44 -0.17 5.09
C PHE A 49 -9.52 -0.89 4.10
N SER A 50 -9.24 -0.22 2.99
CA SER A 50 -8.22 -0.59 2.02
C SER A 50 -6.92 0.15 2.34
N THR A 51 -5.81 -0.58 2.40
CA THR A 51 -4.51 -0.01 2.79
C THR A 51 -3.58 0.12 1.58
N TYR A 52 -3.05 1.32 1.38
CA TYR A 52 -2.03 1.61 0.37
C TYR A 52 -0.73 2.02 1.02
N ALA A 53 0.36 1.37 0.65
CA ALA A 53 1.71 1.72 1.09
C ALA A 53 2.45 2.39 -0.07
N LEU A 54 2.91 3.63 0.13
CA LEU A 54 3.65 4.38 -0.90
C LEU A 54 5.07 4.61 -0.40
N CYS A 55 6.07 4.25 -1.21
CA CYS A 55 7.47 4.50 -0.86
C CYS A 55 7.85 5.96 -1.12
N GLY A 56 8.88 6.43 -0.41
CA GLY A 56 9.39 7.79 -0.52
C GLY A 56 9.87 8.14 -1.93
N PHE A 57 10.31 7.15 -2.71
CA PHE A 57 10.74 7.34 -4.10
C PHE A 57 9.64 7.90 -5.01
N ILE A 58 8.41 7.40 -4.92
CA ILE A 58 7.30 7.89 -5.76
C ILE A 58 6.84 9.26 -5.26
N ARG A 59 6.85 9.46 -3.94
CA ARG A 59 6.50 10.72 -3.30
C ARG A 59 7.47 11.84 -3.65
N GLY A 60 8.77 11.53 -3.71
CA GLY A 60 9.81 12.48 -4.11
C GLY A 60 9.73 12.90 -5.59
N GLN A 61 9.15 12.05 -6.45
CA GLN A 61 8.92 12.37 -7.87
C GLN A 61 7.60 13.11 -8.12
N GLY A 62 6.73 13.24 -7.11
CA GLY A 62 5.41 13.83 -7.29
C GLY A 62 4.37 12.89 -7.92
N GLU A 63 4.70 11.63 -8.17
CA GLU A 63 3.80 10.63 -8.80
C GLU A 63 2.86 9.94 -7.79
N SER A 64 2.87 10.40 -6.54
CA SER A 64 2.06 9.80 -5.47
C SER A 64 0.57 9.96 -5.69
N ASP A 65 0.14 11.07 -6.29
CA ASP A 65 -1.27 11.36 -6.56
C ASP A 65 -1.83 10.45 -7.65
N ASP A 66 -1.20 10.45 -8.83
CA ASP A 66 -1.58 9.58 -9.95
C ASP A 66 -1.59 8.10 -9.55
N SER A 67 -0.56 7.65 -8.83
CA SER A 67 -0.47 6.28 -8.34
C SER A 67 -1.63 5.90 -7.43
N LEU A 68 -2.04 6.79 -6.53
CA LEU A 68 -3.16 6.53 -5.62
C LEU A 68 -4.49 6.50 -6.38
N ASN A 69 -4.71 7.44 -7.30
CA ASN A 69 -5.92 7.47 -8.14
C ASN A 69 -6.05 6.20 -8.99
N ARG A 70 -4.94 5.75 -9.59
CA ARG A 70 -4.90 4.50 -10.37
C ARG A 70 -5.24 3.27 -9.51
N LEU A 71 -4.66 3.15 -8.32
CA LEU A 71 -4.91 2.04 -7.39
C LEU A 71 -6.34 2.06 -6.84
N ALA A 72 -6.84 3.22 -6.42
CA ALA A 72 -8.21 3.36 -5.93
C ALA A 72 -9.24 3.06 -7.04
N THR A 73 -8.94 3.43 -8.29
CA THR A 73 -9.80 3.08 -9.44
C THR A 73 -9.75 1.59 -9.74
N SER A 74 -8.59 0.92 -9.66
CA SER A 74 -8.50 -0.53 -9.87
C SER A 74 -9.26 -1.31 -8.81
N ASP A 75 -9.27 -0.79 -7.58
CA ASP A 75 -9.94 -1.41 -6.44
C ASP A 75 -11.44 -1.03 -6.36
N GLY A 76 -11.94 -0.27 -7.34
CA GLY A 76 -13.36 0.11 -7.44
C GLY A 76 -13.80 1.18 -6.44
N LEU A 77 -12.86 1.84 -5.76
CA LEU A 77 -13.14 2.93 -4.82
C LEU A 77 -13.43 4.26 -5.52
N LEU A 78 -12.95 4.42 -6.76
CA LEU A 78 -13.20 5.60 -7.60
C LEU A 78 -13.88 5.19 -8.91
N LYS A 79 -14.76 6.07 -9.40
CA LYS A 79 -15.33 5.96 -10.75
C LYS A 79 -14.30 6.47 -11.76
N LYS A 80 -14.24 5.78 -12.91
CA LYS A 80 -13.47 6.23 -14.08
C LYS A 80 -14.04 7.50 -14.68
#